data_AF-A0A929HNH7-F1
#
_entry.id   AF-A0A929HNH7-F1
#
_cell.length_a   1.000
_cell.length_b   1.000
_cell.length_c   1.000
_cell.angle_alpha   90.00
_cell.angle_beta   90.00
_cell.angle_gamma   90.00
#
_symmetry.space_group_name_H-M   'P 1'
#
loop_
_entity.id
_entity.type
_entity.pdbx_description
1 polymer ?
#
loop_
_entity_poly.entity_id
_entity_poly.type
_entity_poly.pdbx_seq_one_letter_code
_entity_poly.pdbx_strand_id
1 'polypeptide(L)'
;STGTFLSITLKLGYFAFFAKDQGLEVKDPPKNMLYAMGILAFLCIFLGIFPGVMYRLLPFEMNYVPYTLSHVVWLIQMQLFIVLAFFGFLKVAAPKNKIALDTDWFYRKGGGLFMCFAHTVVLAVDEKVSYAYKTVFLKATKVVAGISYVVDVNFVDGFVNGVANTVLRLGKRFRKLQTGQLQHYAVVMLVGVVVLINILLYFR
;
A
#
# COMPACT_ATOMS: atom_id res chain seq x y z
N SER A 1 32.60 6.24 -18.80
CA SER A 1 32.32 5.48 -20.04
C SER A 1 31.89 6.43 -21.14
N THR A 2 32.72 6.58 -22.16
CA THR A 2 32.50 7.45 -23.35
C THR A 2 31.22 7.10 -24.12
N GLY A 3 30.92 5.81 -24.28
CA GLY A 3 29.74 5.36 -25.03
C GLY A 3 28.41 5.74 -24.37
N THR A 4 28.36 5.67 -23.03
CA THR A 4 27.17 6.05 -22.25
C THR A 4 26.87 7.54 -22.36
N PHE A 5 27.91 8.38 -22.34
CA PHE A 5 27.74 9.82 -22.53
C PHE A 5 27.19 10.14 -23.92
N LEU A 6 27.71 9.49 -24.97
CA LEU A 6 27.24 9.68 -26.34
C LEU A 6 25.77 9.26 -26.52
N SER A 7 25.37 8.12 -25.95
CA SER A 7 24.02 7.57 -26.17
C SER A 7 22.95 8.24 -25.29
N ILE A 8 23.22 8.47 -24.02
CA ILE A 8 22.24 8.99 -23.05
C ILE A 8 22.26 10.52 -23.02
N THR A 9 23.43 11.13 -22.80
CA THR A 9 23.50 12.59 -22.62
C THR A 9 23.36 13.33 -23.95
N LEU A 10 24.13 12.93 -24.97
CA LEU A 10 24.09 13.63 -26.26
C LEU A 10 22.92 13.19 -27.12
N LYS A 11 22.84 11.90 -27.49
CA LYS A 11 21.82 11.45 -28.45
C LYS A 11 20.40 11.59 -27.89
N LEU A 12 20.08 10.99 -26.74
CA LEU A 12 18.74 11.11 -26.17
C LEU A 12 18.43 12.56 -25.77
N GLY A 13 19.33 13.25 -25.07
CA GLY A 13 19.13 14.65 -24.67
C GLY A 13 18.90 15.59 -25.86
N TYR A 14 19.75 15.54 -26.88
CA TYR A 14 19.61 16.40 -28.05
C TYR A 14 18.33 16.11 -28.84
N PHE A 15 18.04 14.83 -29.14
CA PHE A 15 16.86 14.50 -29.95
C PHE A 15 15.54 14.54 -29.16
N ALA A 16 15.55 14.50 -27.82
CA ALA A 16 14.33 14.68 -27.04
C ALA A 16 13.89 16.15 -26.99
N PHE A 17 14.83 17.09 -26.87
CA PHE A 17 14.51 18.52 -26.68
C PHE A 17 14.67 19.38 -27.94
N PHE A 18 15.61 19.04 -28.83
CA PHE A 18 15.96 19.86 -30.02
C PHE A 18 15.59 19.20 -31.36
N ALA A 19 14.92 18.04 -31.35
CA ALA A 19 14.40 17.45 -32.59
C ALA A 19 13.15 18.18 -33.09
N LYS A 20 12.70 17.79 -34.29
CA LYS A 20 11.46 18.32 -34.89
C LYS A 20 10.27 18.03 -33.97
N ASP A 21 9.61 19.11 -33.57
CA ASP A 21 8.40 19.06 -32.75
C ASP A 21 7.34 18.15 -33.39
N GLN A 22 6.75 17.28 -32.57
CA GLN A 22 5.70 16.35 -32.96
C GLN A 22 4.30 16.88 -32.60
N GLY A 23 4.19 18.09 -32.04
CA GLY A 23 2.92 18.70 -31.64
C GLY A 23 2.30 18.04 -30.41
N LEU A 24 3.13 17.43 -29.55
CA LEU A 24 2.68 16.76 -28.33
C LEU A 24 2.60 17.78 -27.19
N GLU A 25 1.40 17.99 -26.66
CA GLU A 25 1.19 18.82 -25.48
C GLU A 25 1.58 18.03 -24.22
N VAL A 26 2.73 18.35 -23.63
CA VAL A 26 3.24 17.70 -22.43
C VAL A 26 2.82 18.50 -21.19
N LYS A 27 2.11 17.84 -20.27
CA LYS A 27 1.74 18.41 -18.97
C LYS A 27 2.87 18.30 -17.97
N ASP A 28 3.08 19.35 -17.17
CA ASP A 28 4.04 19.31 -16.07
C ASP A 28 3.73 18.18 -15.06
N PRO A 29 4.76 17.49 -14.54
CA PRO A 29 4.59 16.42 -13.58
C PRO A 29 3.97 16.93 -12.26
N PRO A 30 3.24 16.08 -11.52
CA PRO A 30 2.67 16.48 -10.24
C PRO A 30 3.77 16.89 -9.26
N LYS A 31 3.46 17.83 -8.36
CA LYS A 31 4.44 18.44 -7.44
C LYS A 31 5.28 17.43 -6.65
N ASN A 32 4.69 16.31 -6.24
CA ASN A 32 5.40 15.24 -5.52
C ASN A 32 6.55 14.63 -6.35
N MET A 33 6.34 14.44 -7.65
CA MET A 33 7.38 13.95 -8.57
C MET A 33 8.48 15.00 -8.77
N LEU A 34 8.12 16.28 -8.85
CA LEU A 34 9.08 17.37 -8.97
C LEU A 34 9.99 17.46 -7.74
N TYR A 35 9.44 17.36 -6.53
CA TYR A 35 10.23 17.31 -5.30
C TYR A 35 11.16 16.10 -5.26
N ALA A 36 10.68 14.92 -5.66
CA ALA A 36 11.51 13.71 -5.73
C ALA A 36 12.69 13.87 -6.70
N MET A 37 12.43 14.42 -7.90
CA MET A 37 13.49 14.72 -8.89
C MET A 37 14.49 15.74 -8.36
N GLY A 38 14.01 16.79 -7.67
CA GLY A 38 14.87 17.82 -7.07
C GLY A 38 15.78 17.27 -5.96
N ILE A 39 15.24 16.47 -5.05
CA ILE A 39 16.02 15.83 -3.98
C ILE A 39 17.07 14.89 -4.58
N LEU A 40 16.70 14.09 -5.58
CA LEU A 40 17.62 13.17 -6.24
C LEU A 40 18.73 13.93 -6.99
N ALA A 41 18.41 15.00 -7.70
CA ALA A 41 19.39 15.83 -8.38
C ALA A 41 20.38 16.46 -7.39
N PHE A 42 19.87 16.96 -6.25
CA PHE A 42 20.71 17.47 -5.17
C PHE A 42 21.64 16.38 -4.63
N LEU A 43 21.13 15.16 -4.38
CA LEU A 43 21.94 14.03 -3.91
C LEU A 43 23.04 13.66 -4.92
N CYS A 44 22.71 13.58 -6.20
CA CYS A 44 23.69 13.29 -7.27
C CYS A 44 24.82 14.31 -7.32
N ILE A 45 24.50 15.61 -7.19
CA ILE A 45 25.49 16.69 -7.16
C ILE A 45 26.33 16.59 -5.87
N PHE A 46 25.68 16.41 -4.72
CA PHE A 46 26.35 16.30 -3.43
C PHE A 46 27.35 15.14 -3.39
N LEU A 47 26.93 13.95 -3.84
CA LEU A 47 27.79 12.77 -3.91
C LEU A 47 28.91 12.90 -4.94
N GLY A 48 28.65 13.63 -6.03
CA GLY A 48 29.68 13.98 -7.01
C GLY A 48 30.78 14.85 -6.39
N ILE A 49 30.41 15.92 -5.69
CA ILE A 49 31.37 16.87 -5.10
C ILE A 49 32.12 16.25 -3.91
N PHE A 50 31.44 15.44 -3.09
CA PHE A 50 32.00 14.85 -1.87
C PHE A 50 32.08 13.31 -1.94
N PRO A 51 32.96 12.74 -2.77
CA PRO A 51 33.09 11.29 -2.92
C PRO A 51 33.56 10.60 -1.63
N GLY A 52 34.24 11.35 -0.73
CA GLY A 52 34.68 10.85 0.56
C GLY A 52 33.55 10.38 1.48
N VAL A 53 32.32 10.88 1.30
CA VAL A 53 31.15 10.38 2.06
C VAL A 53 30.89 8.92 1.72
N MET A 54 31.00 8.55 0.44
CA MET A 54 30.85 7.17 -0.01
C MET A 54 32.01 6.29 0.43
N TYR A 55 33.25 6.79 0.35
CA TYR A 55 34.43 6.00 0.75
C TYR A 55 34.45 5.62 2.23
N ARG A 56 33.83 6.40 3.12
CA ARG A 56 33.70 6.06 4.55
C ARG A 56 32.74 4.91 4.83
N LEU A 57 31.83 4.60 3.91
CA LEU A 57 30.88 3.50 4.04
C LEU A 57 31.48 2.15 3.58
N LEU A 58 32.65 2.18 2.93
CA LEU A 58 33.26 0.95 2.44
C LEU A 58 33.93 0.17 3.59
N PRO A 59 33.81 -1.17 3.62
CA PRO A 59 34.43 -2.02 4.63
C PRO A 59 35.95 -2.17 4.44
N PHE A 60 36.51 -1.74 3.30
CA PHE A 60 37.94 -1.83 2.98
C PHE A 60 38.52 -0.44 2.73
N GLU A 61 39.76 -0.21 3.16
CA GLU A 61 40.45 1.06 2.93
C GLU A 61 40.77 1.27 1.45
N MET A 62 40.27 2.36 0.87
CA MET A 62 40.53 2.75 -0.51
C MET A 62 41.25 4.11 -0.54
N ASN A 63 42.54 4.10 -0.89
CA ASN A 63 43.33 5.32 -1.13
C ASN A 63 43.24 5.76 -2.60
N TYR A 64 42.03 6.09 -3.06
CA TYR A 64 41.81 6.60 -4.42
C TYR A 64 41.46 8.09 -4.39
N VAL A 65 42.22 8.89 -5.14
CA VAL A 65 41.97 10.34 -5.30
C VAL A 65 41.33 10.57 -6.67
N PRO A 66 39.99 10.74 -6.74
CA PRO A 66 39.27 10.83 -8.01
C PRO A 66 39.58 12.11 -8.81
N TYR A 67 39.90 13.21 -8.13
CA TYR A 67 40.10 14.53 -8.72
C TYR A 67 41.58 14.91 -8.81
N THR A 68 42.37 14.10 -9.51
CA THR A 68 43.74 14.50 -9.87
C THR A 68 43.73 15.22 -11.21
N LEU A 69 44.70 16.14 -11.41
CA LEU A 69 44.80 16.93 -12.64
C LEU A 69 44.86 16.07 -13.90
N SER A 70 45.62 14.97 -13.87
CA SER A 70 45.75 14.05 -15.00
C SER A 70 44.41 13.41 -15.39
N HIS A 71 43.65 12.93 -14.40
CA HIS A 71 42.35 12.30 -14.65
C HIS A 71 41.34 13.31 -15.20
N VAL A 72 41.28 14.52 -14.64
CA VAL A 72 40.34 15.55 -15.07
C VAL A 72 40.65 16.03 -16.48
N VAL A 73 41.92 16.30 -16.80
CA VAL A 73 42.33 16.74 -18.14
C VAL A 73 42.00 15.68 -19.19
N TRP A 74 42.32 14.41 -18.91
CA TRP A 74 42.03 13.32 -19.85
C TRP A 74 40.52 13.15 -20.08
N LEU A 75 39.72 13.23 -19.02
CA LEU A 75 38.25 13.18 -19.11
C LEU A 75 37.70 14.34 -19.95
N ILE A 76 38.16 15.57 -19.72
CA ILE A 76 37.72 16.74 -20.49
C ILE A 76 38.11 16.60 -21.97
N GLN A 77 39.35 16.18 -22.26
CA GLN A 77 39.83 16.00 -23.64
C GLN A 77 39.00 14.95 -24.39
N MET A 78 38.79 13.78 -23.79
CA MET A 78 37.93 12.74 -24.37
C MET A 78 36.49 13.23 -24.53
N GLN A 79 35.97 13.96 -23.54
CA GLN A 79 34.59 14.41 -23.55
C GLN A 79 34.32 15.46 -24.64
N LEU A 80 35.24 16.40 -24.81
CA LEU A 80 35.21 17.38 -25.90
C LEU A 80 35.27 16.71 -27.26
N PHE A 81 36.15 15.71 -27.42
CA PHE A 81 36.26 14.97 -28.68
C PHE A 81 34.95 14.24 -29.04
N ILE A 82 34.27 13.62 -28.06
CA ILE A 82 32.97 12.96 -28.29
C ILE A 82 31.89 13.98 -28.68
N VAL A 83 31.87 15.14 -28.03
CA VAL A 83 30.91 16.21 -28.36
C VAL A 83 31.14 16.71 -29.79
N LEU A 84 32.39 16.98 -30.16
CA LEU A 84 32.77 17.36 -31.53
C LEU A 84 32.38 16.28 -32.55
N ALA A 85 32.68 15.01 -32.25
CA ALA A 85 32.29 13.89 -33.10
C ALA A 85 30.77 13.79 -33.25
N PHE A 86 30.00 13.94 -32.17
CA PHE A 86 28.54 13.91 -32.24
C PHE A 86 27.98 15.01 -33.13
N PHE A 87 28.48 16.25 -33.01
CA PHE A 87 28.08 17.36 -33.87
C PHE A 87 28.49 17.14 -35.34
N GLY A 88 29.68 16.56 -35.59
CA GLY A 88 30.12 16.18 -36.94
C GLY A 88 29.28 15.09 -37.58
N PHE A 89 28.73 14.16 -36.78
CA PHE A 89 27.97 12.99 -37.25
C PHE A 89 26.45 13.06 -36.95
N LEU A 90 25.87 14.24 -36.72
CA LEU A 90 24.46 14.41 -36.38
C LEU A 90 23.50 13.67 -37.32
N LYS A 91 23.77 13.71 -38.64
CA LYS A 91 22.94 13.05 -39.66
C LYS A 91 22.94 11.52 -39.53
N VAL A 92 24.05 10.93 -39.09
CA VAL A 92 24.17 9.48 -38.87
C VAL A 92 23.58 9.09 -37.51
N ALA A 93 23.74 9.95 -36.51
CA ALA A 93 23.26 9.72 -35.14
C ALA A 93 21.74 9.86 -34.99
N ALA A 94 21.06 10.46 -35.97
CA ALA A 94 19.61 10.66 -35.98
C ALA A 94 18.83 9.36 -35.68
N PRO A 95 17.79 9.42 -34.82
CA PRO A 95 16.92 8.29 -34.56
C PRO A 95 16.27 7.84 -35.87
N LYS A 96 16.36 6.55 -36.17
CA LYS A 96 15.66 5.93 -37.30
C LYS A 96 14.45 5.20 -36.74
N ASN A 97 13.29 5.38 -37.37
CA ASN A 97 12.04 4.67 -37.01
C ASN A 97 12.13 3.20 -37.44
N LYS A 98 12.99 2.43 -36.78
CA LYS A 98 13.16 1.01 -36.99
C LYS A 98 13.11 0.32 -35.64
N ILE A 99 12.41 -0.81 -35.58
CA ILE A 99 12.41 -1.67 -34.39
C ILE A 99 13.79 -2.31 -34.30
N ALA A 100 14.49 -2.09 -33.18
CA ALA A 100 15.74 -2.78 -32.89
C ALA A 100 15.40 -4.23 -32.54
N LEU A 101 15.52 -5.13 -33.53
CA LEU A 101 15.30 -6.55 -33.33
C LEU A 101 16.57 -7.16 -32.72
N ASP A 102 16.54 -7.30 -31.40
CA ASP A 102 17.58 -7.96 -30.62
C ASP A 102 16.93 -9.14 -29.87
N THR A 103 17.42 -9.47 -28.67
CA THR A 103 16.89 -10.50 -27.77
C THR A 103 15.41 -10.26 -27.38
N ASP A 104 14.90 -9.03 -27.49
CA ASP A 104 13.48 -8.68 -27.27
C ASP A 104 12.53 -9.48 -28.19
N TRP A 105 12.99 -9.98 -29.35
CA TRP A 105 12.19 -10.86 -30.20
C TRP A 105 11.77 -12.15 -29.47
N PHE A 106 12.71 -12.77 -28.75
CA PHE A 106 12.45 -13.99 -27.99
C PHE A 106 11.44 -13.71 -26.87
N TYR A 107 11.58 -12.58 -26.19
CA TYR A 107 10.65 -12.19 -25.13
C TYR A 107 9.26 -11.84 -25.67
N ARG A 108 9.16 -11.12 -26.79
CA ARG A 108 7.87 -10.78 -27.43
C ARG A 108 7.14 -12.02 -27.93
N LYS A 109 7.84 -12.93 -28.62
CA LYS A 109 7.22 -14.15 -29.15
C LYS A 109 6.94 -15.19 -28.06
N GLY A 110 7.87 -15.38 -27.12
CA GLY A 110 7.70 -16.27 -25.98
C GLY A 110 6.60 -15.79 -25.02
N GLY A 111 6.56 -14.49 -24.73
CA GLY A 111 5.51 -13.87 -23.94
C GLY A 111 4.13 -13.98 -24.59
N GLY A 112 4.05 -13.79 -25.91
CA GLY A 112 2.79 -14.02 -26.65
C GLY A 112 2.31 -15.47 -26.55
N LEU A 113 3.22 -16.44 -26.65
CA LEU A 113 2.91 -17.87 -26.49
C LEU A 113 2.45 -18.19 -25.06
N PHE A 114 3.14 -17.64 -24.06
CA PHE A 114 2.80 -17.80 -22.65
C PHE A 114 1.44 -17.19 -22.32
N MET A 115 1.16 -15.98 -22.83
CA MET A 115 -0.14 -15.33 -22.64
C MET A 115 -1.27 -16.11 -23.29
N CYS A 116 -1.05 -16.69 -24.48
CA CYS A 116 -2.01 -17.57 -25.13
C CYS A 116 -2.28 -18.83 -24.28
N PHE A 117 -1.22 -19.47 -23.78
CA PHE A 117 -1.33 -20.62 -22.89
C PHE A 117 -2.05 -20.29 -21.59
N ALA A 118 -1.69 -19.20 -20.92
CA ALA A 118 -2.33 -18.75 -19.70
C ALA A 118 -3.83 -18.45 -19.93
N HIS A 119 -4.16 -17.74 -21.00
CA HIS A 119 -5.54 -17.39 -21.28
C HIS A 119 -6.40 -18.61 -21.64
N THR A 120 -5.83 -19.64 -22.27
CA THR A 120 -6.62 -20.79 -22.71
C THR A 120 -6.68 -21.86 -21.63
N VAL A 121 -5.54 -22.24 -21.07
CA VAL A 121 -5.43 -23.35 -20.13
C VAL A 121 -5.69 -22.91 -18.70
N VAL A 122 -5.05 -21.83 -18.25
CA VAL A 122 -5.17 -21.40 -16.85
C VAL A 122 -6.57 -20.87 -16.55
N LEU A 123 -7.14 -20.06 -17.45
CA LEU A 123 -8.51 -19.58 -17.25
C LEU A 123 -9.55 -20.71 -17.30
N ALA A 124 -9.39 -21.70 -18.17
CA ALA A 124 -10.31 -22.85 -18.21
C ALA A 124 -10.24 -23.71 -16.93
N VAL A 125 -9.06 -23.82 -16.32
CA VAL A 125 -8.89 -24.49 -15.03
C VAL A 125 -9.48 -23.65 -13.90
N ASP A 126 -9.17 -22.35 -13.87
CA ASP A 126 -9.69 -21.41 -12.86
C ASP A 126 -11.22 -21.38 -12.86
N GLU A 127 -11.85 -21.33 -14.04
CA GLU A 127 -13.31 -21.32 -14.15
C GLU A 127 -13.94 -22.62 -13.60
N LYS A 128 -13.32 -23.78 -13.86
CA LYS A 128 -13.78 -25.07 -13.32
C LYS A 128 -13.63 -25.14 -11.80
N VAL A 129 -12.48 -24.70 -11.28
CA VAL A 129 -12.23 -24.67 -9.83
C VAL A 129 -13.18 -23.68 -9.15
N SER A 130 -13.39 -22.50 -9.75
CA SER A 130 -14.31 -21.48 -9.28
C SER A 130 -15.75 -21.98 -9.26
N TYR A 131 -16.18 -22.72 -10.29
CA TYR A 131 -17.50 -23.36 -10.32
C TYR A 131 -17.67 -24.39 -9.20
N ALA A 132 -16.68 -25.26 -8.99
CA ALA A 132 -16.70 -26.24 -7.91
C ALA A 132 -16.75 -25.57 -6.53
N TYR A 133 -15.93 -24.55 -6.31
CA TYR A 133 -15.91 -23.77 -5.07
C TYR A 133 -17.25 -23.07 -4.80
N LYS A 134 -17.83 -22.41 -5.82
CA LYS A 134 -19.14 -21.75 -5.69
C LYS A 134 -20.26 -22.73 -5.39
N THR A 135 -20.20 -23.93 -5.97
CA THR A 135 -21.26 -24.92 -5.84
C THR A 135 -21.20 -25.65 -4.51
N VAL A 136 -20.00 -26.02 -4.06
CA VAL A 136 -19.81 -26.81 -2.83
C VAL A 136 -19.61 -25.89 -1.63
N PHE A 137 -18.58 -25.06 -1.67
CA PHE A 137 -18.13 -24.29 -0.51
C PHE A 137 -19.06 -23.11 -0.20
N LEU A 138 -19.36 -22.25 -1.18
CA LEU A 138 -20.24 -21.10 -0.92
C LEU A 138 -21.66 -21.51 -0.54
N LYS A 139 -22.20 -22.59 -1.11
CA LYS A 139 -23.53 -23.10 -0.69
C LYS A 139 -23.48 -23.62 0.75
N ALA A 140 -22.46 -24.39 1.11
CA ALA A 140 -22.28 -24.87 2.48
C ALA A 140 -22.19 -23.71 3.48
N THR A 141 -21.36 -22.70 3.19
CA THR A 141 -21.22 -21.53 4.07
C THR A 141 -22.51 -20.74 4.21
N LYS A 142 -23.30 -20.61 3.13
CA LYS A 142 -24.62 -19.95 3.20
C LYS A 142 -25.62 -20.73 4.06
N VAL A 143 -25.60 -22.06 4.01
CA VAL A 143 -26.44 -22.89 4.88
C VAL A 143 -26.03 -22.72 6.34
N VAL A 144 -24.73 -22.77 6.63
CA VAL A 144 -24.21 -22.53 7.99
C VAL A 144 -24.58 -21.14 8.48
N ALA A 145 -24.45 -20.10 7.64
CA ALA A 145 -24.87 -18.74 7.97
C ALA A 145 -26.38 -18.65 8.26
N GLY A 146 -27.21 -19.36 7.48
CA GLY A 146 -28.65 -19.45 7.74
C GLY A 146 -28.98 -20.11 9.08
N ILE A 147 -28.29 -21.19 9.43
CA ILE A 147 -28.44 -21.85 10.74
C ILE A 147 -28.00 -20.89 11.86
N SER A 148 -26.87 -20.22 11.70
CA SER A 148 -26.37 -19.25 12.67
C SER A 148 -27.37 -18.12 12.89
N TYR A 149 -28.01 -17.63 11.82
CA TYR A 149 -29.03 -16.60 11.91
C TYR A 149 -30.27 -17.06 12.68
N VAL A 150 -30.75 -18.29 12.44
CA VAL A 150 -31.88 -18.86 13.18
C VAL A 150 -31.55 -19.02 14.67
N VAL A 151 -30.34 -19.47 14.99
CA VAL A 151 -29.88 -19.60 16.38
C VAL A 151 -29.84 -18.22 17.07
N ASP A 152 -29.33 -17.20 16.38
CA ASP A 152 -29.24 -15.84 16.92
C ASP A 152 -30.64 -15.27 17.24
N VAL A 153 -31.55 -15.31 16.26
CA VAL A 153 -32.90 -14.75 16.40
C VAL A 153 -33.76 -15.53 17.41
N ASN A 154 -33.67 -16.86 17.44
CA ASN A 154 -34.54 -17.66 18.31
C ASN A 154 -33.96 -17.86 19.71
N PHE A 155 -32.64 -18.04 19.84
CA PHE A 155 -32.02 -18.41 21.09
C PHE A 155 -31.38 -17.22 21.79
N VAL A 156 -30.54 -16.46 21.09
CA VAL A 156 -29.80 -15.33 21.69
C VAL A 156 -30.77 -14.19 22.01
N ASP A 157 -31.50 -13.70 21.01
CA ASP A 157 -32.49 -12.65 21.21
C ASP A 157 -33.63 -13.12 22.12
N GLY A 158 -34.04 -14.38 21.99
CA GLY A 158 -35.05 -14.99 22.87
C GLY A 158 -34.63 -14.96 24.34
N PHE A 159 -33.39 -15.32 24.63
CA PHE A 159 -32.82 -15.31 25.97
C PHE A 159 -32.68 -13.89 26.52
N VAL A 160 -32.10 -12.97 25.75
CA VAL A 160 -31.91 -11.57 26.14
C VAL A 160 -33.25 -10.88 26.42
N ASN A 161 -34.23 -11.05 25.53
CA ASN A 161 -35.58 -10.52 25.73
C ASN A 161 -36.29 -11.17 26.93
N GLY A 162 -36.05 -12.46 27.18
CA GLY A 162 -36.57 -13.17 28.35
C GLY A 162 -36.03 -12.59 29.66
N VAL A 163 -34.72 -12.35 29.74
CA VAL A 163 -34.08 -11.70 30.89
C VAL A 163 -34.63 -10.29 31.08
N ALA A 164 -34.65 -9.48 30.01
CA ALA A 164 -35.15 -8.11 30.05
C ALA A 164 -36.61 -8.04 30.52
N ASN A 165 -37.49 -8.89 29.99
CA ASN A 165 -38.89 -8.94 30.39
C ASN A 165 -39.07 -9.37 31.85
N THR A 166 -38.23 -10.27 32.35
CA THR A 166 -38.28 -10.71 33.75
C THR A 166 -37.88 -9.56 34.68
N VAL A 167 -36.80 -8.85 34.37
CA VAL A 167 -36.36 -7.66 35.12
C VAL A 167 -37.42 -6.57 35.08
N LEU A 168 -38.01 -6.28 33.91
CA LEU A 168 -39.09 -5.29 33.79
C LEU A 168 -40.35 -5.68 34.56
N ARG A 169 -40.72 -6.98 34.58
CA ARG A 169 -41.86 -7.48 35.38
C ARG A 169 -41.60 -7.32 36.87
N LEU A 170 -40.40 -7.66 37.33
CA LEU A 170 -39.99 -7.45 38.73
C LEU A 170 -40.02 -5.95 39.07
N GLY A 171 -39.42 -5.11 38.24
CA GLY A 171 -39.44 -3.65 38.40
C GLY A 171 -40.85 -3.07 38.45
N LYS A 172 -41.78 -3.54 37.60
CA LYS A 172 -43.20 -3.14 37.65
C LYS A 172 -43.90 -3.58 38.94
N ARG A 173 -43.54 -4.74 39.51
CA ARG A 173 -44.04 -5.18 40.83
C ARG A 173 -43.48 -4.30 41.95
N PHE A 174 -42.17 -4.04 41.95
CA PHE A 174 -41.55 -3.15 42.93
C PHE A 174 -42.07 -1.71 42.84
N ARG A 175 -42.36 -1.21 41.63
CA ARG A 175 -42.96 0.12 41.43
C ARG A 175 -44.33 0.24 42.10
N LYS A 176 -45.11 -0.84 42.19
CA LYS A 176 -46.40 -0.82 42.91
C LYS A 176 -46.24 -0.69 44.44
N LEU A 177 -45.06 -1.01 44.99
CA LEU A 177 -44.78 -0.81 46.42
C LEU A 177 -44.53 0.66 46.77
N GLN A 178 -44.15 1.49 45.79
CA GLN A 178 -44.06 2.93 45.97
C GLN A 178 -45.44 3.57 45.75
N THR A 179 -46.23 3.63 46.82
CA THR A 179 -47.61 4.17 46.81
C THR A 179 -47.69 5.69 46.89
N GLY A 180 -46.56 6.37 47.10
CA GLY A 180 -46.47 7.84 47.14
C GLY A 180 -47.03 8.50 48.42
N GLN A 181 -47.59 7.72 49.35
CA GLN A 181 -48.07 8.23 50.63
C GLN A 181 -46.99 8.16 51.71
N LEU A 182 -46.63 9.33 52.28
CA LEU A 182 -45.58 9.49 53.30
C LEU A 182 -45.77 8.60 54.54
N GLN A 183 -47.03 8.30 54.91
CA GLN A 183 -47.36 7.47 56.07
C GLN A 183 -46.87 6.02 55.93
N HIS A 184 -46.99 5.42 54.73
CA HIS A 184 -46.53 4.05 54.51
C HIS A 184 -45.01 3.92 54.63
N TYR A 185 -44.26 4.93 54.18
CA TYR A 185 -42.80 4.94 54.33
C TYR A 185 -42.37 5.06 55.80
N ALA A 186 -43.06 5.89 56.60
CA ALA A 186 -42.77 6.03 58.02
C ALA A 186 -42.95 4.70 58.78
N VAL A 187 -44.02 3.96 58.50
CA VAL A 187 -44.27 2.64 59.10
C VAL A 187 -43.19 1.63 58.70
N VAL A 188 -42.83 1.56 57.41
CA VAL A 188 -41.79 0.64 56.93
C VAL A 188 -40.43 0.95 57.57
N MET A 189 -40.07 2.22 57.73
CA MET A 189 -38.82 2.63 58.40
C MET A 189 -38.81 2.23 59.89
N LEU A 190 -39.92 2.44 60.61
CA LEU A 190 -40.04 2.05 62.02
C LEU A 190 -39.88 0.54 62.22
N VAL A 191 -40.57 -0.26 61.40
CA VAL A 191 -40.42 -1.72 61.41
C VAL A 191 -38.99 -2.12 61.06
N GLY A 192 -38.39 -1.45 60.06
CA GLY A 192 -36.99 -1.67 59.68
C GLY A 192 -36.02 -1.48 60.85
N VAL A 193 -36.16 -0.40 61.63
CA VAL A 193 -35.32 -0.13 62.81
C VAL A 193 -35.49 -1.21 63.89
N VAL A 194 -36.73 -1.64 64.17
CA VAL A 194 -37.01 -2.69 65.17
C VAL A 194 -36.38 -4.02 64.76
N VAL A 195 -36.47 -4.38 63.49
CA VAL A 195 -35.85 -5.59 62.95
C VAL A 195 -34.32 -5.51 63.02
N LEU A 196 -33.74 -4.36 62.66
CA LEU A 196 -32.29 -4.15 62.70
C LEU A 196 -31.74 -4.26 64.12
N ILE A 197 -32.46 -3.69 65.10
CA ILE A 197 -32.12 -3.81 66.53
C ILE A 197 -32.21 -5.27 66.99
N ASN A 198 -33.27 -5.99 66.60
CA ASN A 198 -33.39 -7.42 66.93
C ASN A 198 -32.26 -8.25 66.32
N ILE A 199 -31.90 -8.01 65.06
CA ILE A 199 -30.79 -8.69 64.40
C ILE A 199 -29.46 -8.37 65.10
N LEU A 200 -29.21 -7.10 65.44
CA LEU A 200 -28.01 -6.69 66.17
C LEU A 200 -27.94 -7.28 67.58
N LEU A 201 -29.07 -7.41 68.27
CA LEU A 201 -29.16 -8.07 69.58
C LEU A 201 -29.00 -9.59 69.47
N TYR A 202 -29.40 -10.19 68.35
CA TYR A 202 -29.23 -11.62 68.11
C TYR A 202 -27.78 -11.99 67.73
N PHE A 203 -27.06 -11.08 67.07
CA PHE A 203 -25.65 -11.27 66.67
C PHE A 203 -24.63 -10.75 67.70
N ARG A 204 -25.08 -10.26 68.85
CA ARG A 204 -24.24 -9.82 69.97
C ARG A 204 -24.35 -10.81 71.13
#